data_AF-A0A1G3X086-F1
#
_entry.id   AF-A0A1G3X086-F1
#
_cell.length_a   1.000
_cell.length_b   1.000
_cell.length_c   1.000
_cell.angle_alpha   90.00
_cell.angle_beta   90.00
_cell.angle_gamma   90.00
#
_symmetry.space_group_name_H-M   'P 1'
#
loop_
_entity.id
_entity.type
_entity.pdbx_description
1 polymer ?
#
loop_
_entity_poly.entity_id
_entity_poly.type
_entity_poly.pdbx_seq_one_letter_code
_entity_poly.pdbx_strand_id
1 'polypeptide(L)'
;MNIVMKKVSVLQEYENNPRNNDAAIDAVAKSIEEFGFKVPIVITKDHVIIAGHTRLKASLKLGLDEVPCIIADDLTEEQIKAFRLADNKTAELATWDFAKLEEELANIEMDMSLFGFEELEANVPDNATDDDFDPTDDLSDAPYSQKGDVYILGNHRVMCGDSTEKTDVKKLIQDDRIDLVFTDPPYNVDYEGTAGKIMNDKMEDNTFYLFLYKAFENMFEHTKPGGAIYVCHADTEGINFRNAFKNAGYKLAECLIWVKNALVLGRQDYHWRHEPILYGWREGAAHYFVDDRTQDTIWEYNKPKRNEEHPTMKPLELVGKAIANSSRVNEIVLDLFGGSGSTMIASDQLQRRARIMELDERFVDVIVKRYLKYKVSLDDCYLIRNGKEILLSQINDFQILSL
;
A
#
# COMPACT_ATOMS: atom_id res chain seq x y z
N MET A 1 -26.80 37.95 -3.60
CA MET A 1 -25.34 38.11 -3.41
C MET A 1 -24.66 38.07 -4.77
N ASN A 2 -23.89 39.09 -5.11
CA ASN A 2 -23.11 39.14 -6.36
C ASN A 2 -21.62 38.91 -6.02
N ILE A 3 -20.95 38.07 -6.80
CA ILE A 3 -19.51 37.83 -6.67
C ILE A 3 -18.77 38.88 -7.50
N VAL A 4 -17.78 39.53 -6.90
CA VAL A 4 -16.93 40.54 -7.54
C VAL A 4 -15.46 40.17 -7.37
N MET A 5 -14.63 40.38 -8.40
CA MET A 5 -13.19 40.22 -8.28
C MET A 5 -12.58 41.42 -7.56
N LYS A 6 -11.70 41.19 -6.60
CA LYS A 6 -10.97 42.21 -5.87
C LYS A 6 -9.49 41.89 -5.84
N LYS A 7 -8.66 42.93 -5.99
CA LYS A 7 -7.22 42.80 -5.79
C LYS A 7 -6.91 42.34 -4.38
N VAL A 8 -6.01 41.38 -4.25
CA VAL A 8 -5.58 40.87 -2.94
C VAL A 8 -5.01 42.01 -2.06
N SER A 9 -4.30 42.96 -2.68
CA SER A 9 -3.70 44.12 -2.01
C SER A 9 -4.69 45.11 -1.38
N VAL A 10 -5.97 45.08 -1.75
CA VAL A 10 -6.98 45.97 -1.14
C VAL A 10 -7.73 45.32 0.02
N LEU A 11 -7.56 44.01 0.22
CA LEU A 11 -8.24 43.27 1.28
C LEU A 11 -7.52 43.46 2.62
N GLN A 12 -8.29 43.64 3.68
CA GLN A 12 -7.78 43.87 5.02
C GLN A 12 -8.20 42.73 5.95
N GLU A 13 -7.24 42.12 6.63
CA GLU A 13 -7.53 41.16 7.68
C GLU A 13 -8.25 41.86 8.84
N TYR A 14 -9.17 41.15 9.48
CA TYR A 14 -9.79 41.66 10.70
C TYR A 14 -8.81 41.52 11.87
N GLU A 15 -8.39 42.65 12.44
CA GLU A 15 -7.35 42.72 13.49
C GLU A 15 -7.64 41.84 14.72
N ASN A 16 -8.91 41.63 15.05
CA ASN A 16 -9.33 40.85 16.22
C ASN A 16 -9.86 39.46 15.83
N ASN A 17 -9.37 38.86 14.75
CA ASN A 17 -9.74 37.48 14.39
C ASN A 17 -9.21 36.50 15.45
N PRO A 18 -10.08 35.81 16.22
CA PRO A 18 -9.65 34.94 17.30
C PRO A 18 -9.10 33.59 16.84
N ARG A 19 -9.20 33.26 15.54
CA ARG A 19 -8.84 31.94 15.00
C ARG A 19 -7.44 31.95 14.38
N ASN A 20 -6.56 31.07 14.88
CA ASN A 20 -5.31 30.74 14.21
C ASN A 20 -5.59 29.73 13.08
N ASN A 21 -5.17 30.06 11.87
CA ASN A 21 -5.43 29.28 10.66
C ASN A 21 -4.16 28.84 9.93
N ASP A 22 -2.97 29.02 10.53
CA ASP A 22 -1.71 28.90 9.80
C ASP A 22 -1.47 27.46 9.31
N ALA A 23 -1.87 26.45 10.09
CA ALA A 23 -1.79 25.04 9.71
C ALA A 23 -2.66 24.69 8.49
N ALA A 24 -3.73 25.44 8.22
CA ALA A 24 -4.67 25.14 7.14
C ALA A 24 -4.33 25.85 5.81
N ILE A 25 -3.30 26.71 5.79
CA ILE A 25 -2.96 27.52 4.61
C ILE A 25 -2.60 26.61 3.42
N ASP A 26 -1.83 25.56 3.68
CA ASP A 26 -1.25 24.71 2.64
C ASP A 26 -2.32 23.85 1.96
N ALA A 27 -3.17 23.21 2.76
CA ALA A 27 -4.33 22.46 2.27
C ALA A 27 -5.30 23.36 1.46
N VAL A 28 -5.56 24.59 1.93
CA VAL A 28 -6.42 25.54 1.21
C VAL A 28 -5.76 26.03 -0.08
N ALA A 29 -4.44 26.25 -0.09
CA ALA A 29 -3.70 26.61 -1.30
C ALA A 29 -3.78 25.49 -2.34
N LYS A 30 -3.57 24.23 -1.92
CA LYS A 30 -3.74 23.07 -2.81
C LYS A 30 -5.16 22.93 -3.33
N SER A 31 -6.16 23.14 -2.50
CA SER A 31 -7.57 23.16 -2.94
C SER A 31 -7.83 24.23 -4.02
N ILE A 32 -7.27 25.43 -3.86
CA ILE A 32 -7.41 26.51 -4.87
C ILE A 32 -6.65 26.18 -6.17
N GLU A 33 -5.46 25.58 -6.07
CA GLU A 33 -4.66 25.16 -7.24
C GLU A 33 -5.38 24.09 -8.07
N GLU A 34 -5.92 23.06 -7.39
CA GLU A 34 -6.56 21.90 -8.03
C GLU A 34 -7.97 22.21 -8.55
N PHE A 35 -8.82 22.78 -7.69
CA PHE A 35 -10.23 22.97 -8.03
C PHE A 35 -10.55 24.39 -8.50
N GLY A 36 -9.66 25.35 -8.27
CA GLY A 36 -9.95 26.76 -8.42
C GLY A 36 -10.72 27.34 -7.22
N PHE A 37 -10.98 28.65 -7.27
CA PHE A 37 -11.56 29.39 -6.15
C PHE A 37 -13.08 29.22 -6.04
N LYS A 38 -13.55 28.08 -5.51
CA LYS A 38 -14.98 27.72 -5.47
C LYS A 38 -15.80 28.49 -4.43
N VAL A 39 -15.18 28.91 -3.33
CA VAL A 39 -15.86 29.64 -2.25
C VAL A 39 -15.28 31.06 -2.16
N PRO A 40 -16.04 32.13 -2.47
CA PRO A 40 -15.59 33.52 -2.40
C PRO A 40 -15.33 34.04 -0.98
N ILE A 41 -14.40 34.98 -0.81
CA ILE A 41 -14.14 35.64 0.48
C ILE A 41 -15.27 36.61 0.79
N VAL A 42 -15.82 36.59 2.00
CA VAL A 42 -16.88 37.52 2.40
C VAL A 42 -16.22 38.74 3.06
N ILE A 43 -16.55 39.94 2.59
CA ILE A 43 -15.92 41.20 3.01
C ILE A 43 -16.97 42.27 3.31
N THR A 44 -16.58 43.26 4.12
CA THR A 44 -17.36 44.50 4.30
C THR A 44 -17.22 45.40 3.06
N LYS A 45 -18.05 46.46 2.99
CA LYS A 45 -17.92 47.52 1.99
C LYS A 45 -16.53 48.20 1.99
N ASP A 46 -15.87 48.19 3.14
CA ASP A 46 -14.54 48.79 3.37
C ASP A 46 -13.40 47.76 3.20
N HIS A 47 -13.68 46.63 2.55
CA HIS A 47 -12.72 45.56 2.23
C HIS A 47 -12.13 44.80 3.42
N VAL A 48 -12.75 44.90 4.59
CA VAL A 48 -12.35 44.12 5.77
C VAL A 48 -12.97 42.73 5.68
N ILE A 49 -12.16 41.69 5.91
CA ILE A 49 -12.63 40.32 5.85
C ILE A 49 -13.64 40.02 6.97
N ILE A 50 -14.68 39.30 6.58
CA ILE A 50 -15.69 38.73 7.46
C ILE A 50 -15.47 37.21 7.55
N ALA A 51 -15.35 36.52 6.41
CA ALA A 51 -15.07 35.09 6.34
C ALA A 51 -14.11 34.77 5.19
N GLY A 52 -13.24 33.77 5.38
CA GLY A 52 -12.25 33.36 4.37
C GLY A 52 -10.83 33.89 4.60
N HIS A 53 -10.42 34.19 5.84
CA HIS A 53 -9.05 34.62 6.17
C HIS A 53 -7.98 33.62 5.67
N THR A 54 -8.20 32.31 5.85
CA THR A 54 -7.28 31.27 5.34
C THR A 54 -7.14 31.31 3.81
N ARG A 55 -8.25 31.58 3.10
CA ARG A 55 -8.25 31.71 1.64
C ARG A 55 -7.46 32.93 1.17
N LEU A 56 -7.51 34.06 1.90
CA LEU A 56 -6.63 35.20 1.60
C LEU A 56 -5.16 34.80 1.75
N LYS A 57 -4.78 34.19 2.88
CA LYS A 57 -3.40 33.74 3.13
C LYS A 57 -2.90 32.75 2.08
N ALA A 58 -3.73 31.78 1.72
CA ALA A 58 -3.45 30.84 0.64
C ALA A 58 -3.28 31.54 -0.73
N SER A 59 -4.11 32.54 -1.03
CA SER A 59 -4.00 33.32 -2.28
C SER A 59 -2.70 34.11 -2.36
N LEU A 60 -2.27 34.69 -1.23
CA LEU A 60 -0.98 35.36 -1.11
C LEU A 60 0.17 34.37 -1.35
N LYS A 61 0.11 33.17 -0.75
CA LYS A 61 1.10 32.10 -0.96
C LYS A 61 1.19 31.67 -2.42
N LEU A 62 0.05 31.59 -3.11
CA LEU A 62 -0.05 31.24 -4.53
C LEU A 62 0.31 32.40 -5.47
N GLY A 63 0.52 33.62 -4.97
CA GLY A 63 0.83 34.78 -5.80
C GLY A 63 -0.34 35.28 -6.65
N LEU A 64 -1.58 35.10 -6.19
CA LEU A 64 -2.77 35.57 -6.92
C LEU A 64 -2.93 37.10 -6.82
N ASP A 65 -3.20 37.75 -7.95
CA ASP A 65 -3.42 39.20 -8.01
C ASP A 65 -4.84 39.59 -7.56
N GLU A 66 -5.85 38.80 -7.95
CA GLU A 66 -7.26 39.02 -7.67
C GLU A 66 -7.95 37.76 -7.18
N VAL A 67 -8.93 37.94 -6.27
CA VAL A 67 -9.73 36.86 -5.70
C VAL A 67 -11.23 37.21 -5.76
N PRO A 68 -12.11 36.21 -5.87
CA PRO A 68 -13.56 36.45 -5.84
C PRO A 68 -14.00 36.77 -4.42
N CYS A 69 -14.80 37.83 -4.29
CA CYS A 69 -15.35 38.31 -3.03
C CYS A 69 -16.87 38.49 -3.11
N ILE A 70 -17.54 38.32 -1.96
CA ILE A 70 -18.92 38.75 -1.74
C ILE A 70 -18.87 39.95 -0.78
N ILE A 71 -19.45 41.07 -1.20
CA ILE A 71 -19.59 42.25 -0.34
C ILE A 71 -20.89 42.07 0.47
N ALA A 72 -20.78 42.03 1.79
CA ALA A 72 -21.93 41.96 2.70
C ALA A 72 -22.43 43.39 3.00
N ASP A 73 -23.08 44.01 2.02
CA ASP A 73 -23.67 45.35 2.12
C ASP A 73 -25.10 45.33 2.69
N ASP A 74 -25.64 44.14 2.92
CA ASP A 74 -26.96 43.86 3.48
C ASP A 74 -26.97 43.61 4.99
N LEU A 75 -25.78 43.51 5.62
CA LEU A 75 -25.63 43.23 7.05
C LEU A 75 -25.36 44.49 7.88
N THR A 76 -25.97 44.56 9.07
CA THR A 76 -25.61 45.55 10.08
C THR A 76 -24.23 45.25 10.70
N GLU A 77 -23.61 46.23 11.34
CA GLU A 77 -22.32 46.02 12.02
C GLU A 77 -22.36 44.91 13.08
N GLU A 78 -23.49 44.78 13.79
CA GLU A 78 -23.71 43.73 14.77
C GLU A 78 -23.78 42.35 14.09
N GLN A 79 -24.52 42.25 12.97
CA GLN A 79 -24.60 41.02 12.18
C GLN A 79 -23.26 40.61 11.59
N ILE A 80 -22.43 41.57 11.14
CA ILE A 80 -21.06 41.31 10.67
C ILE A 80 -20.22 40.69 11.79
N LYS A 81 -20.26 41.27 13.00
CA LYS A 81 -19.53 40.73 14.16
C LYS A 81 -20.01 39.34 14.53
N ALA A 82 -21.32 39.13 14.56
CA ALA A 82 -21.91 37.82 14.84
C ALA A 82 -21.53 36.77 13.79
N PHE A 83 -21.57 37.13 12.51
CA PHE A 83 -21.27 36.22 11.41
C PHE A 83 -19.80 35.75 11.43
N ARG A 84 -18.85 36.64 11.75
CA ARG A 84 -17.43 36.28 11.93
C ARG A 84 -17.23 35.15 12.94
N LEU A 85 -18.00 35.16 14.03
CA LEU A 85 -17.92 34.15 15.08
C LEU A 85 -18.73 32.89 14.69
N ALA A 86 -19.92 33.09 14.11
CA ALA A 86 -20.81 32.01 13.74
C ALA A 86 -20.18 31.09 12.68
N ASP A 87 -19.61 31.64 11.59
CA ASP A 87 -18.98 30.86 10.51
C ASP A 87 -17.89 29.91 11.03
N ASN A 88 -17.09 30.40 11.98
CA ASN A 88 -16.07 29.59 12.65
C ASN A 88 -16.70 28.53 13.57
N LYS A 89 -17.69 28.93 14.38
CA LYS A 89 -18.30 28.02 15.37
C LYS A 89 -19.13 26.93 14.72
N THR A 90 -19.85 27.21 13.64
CA THR A 90 -20.68 26.23 12.94
C THR A 90 -19.84 25.11 12.34
N ALA A 91 -18.62 25.40 11.89
CA ALA A 91 -17.69 24.37 11.42
C ALA A 91 -17.23 23.45 12.57
N GLU A 92 -17.01 23.98 13.78
CA GLU A 92 -16.63 23.18 14.96
C GLU A 92 -17.77 22.32 15.52
N LEU A 93 -19.03 22.67 15.23
CA LEU A 93 -20.20 21.89 15.69
C LEU A 93 -20.45 20.66 14.83
N ALA A 94 -19.88 20.59 13.63
CA ALA A 94 -19.98 19.44 12.76
C ALA A 94 -19.00 18.35 13.19
N THR A 95 -19.45 17.10 13.16
CA THR A 95 -18.62 15.91 13.40
C THR A 95 -18.65 15.01 12.18
N TRP A 96 -17.57 14.26 11.96
CA TRP A 96 -17.51 13.27 10.89
C TRP A 96 -18.28 11.99 11.26
N ASP A 97 -18.95 11.41 10.26
CA ASP A 97 -19.39 10.03 10.25
C ASP A 97 -18.28 9.23 9.57
N PHE A 98 -17.37 8.64 10.36
CA PHE A 98 -16.14 8.04 9.85
C PHE A 98 -16.37 6.90 8.86
N ALA A 99 -17.42 6.10 9.05
CA ALA A 99 -17.75 5.01 8.13
C ALA A 99 -18.08 5.53 6.73
N LYS A 100 -18.87 6.61 6.63
CA LYS A 100 -19.18 7.24 5.35
C LYS A 100 -17.99 8.00 4.76
N LEU A 101 -17.17 8.59 5.63
CA LEU A 101 -15.97 9.31 5.19
C LEU A 101 -14.96 8.36 4.54
N GLU A 102 -14.74 7.18 5.13
CA GLU A 102 -13.87 6.14 4.57
C GLU A 102 -14.40 5.63 3.21
N GLU A 103 -15.69 5.36 3.10
CA GLU A 103 -16.33 4.93 1.85
C GLU A 103 -16.17 5.99 0.74
N GLU A 104 -16.40 7.26 1.05
CA GLU A 104 -16.24 8.36 0.08
C GLU A 104 -14.78 8.53 -0.34
N LEU A 105 -13.82 8.45 0.60
CA LEU A 105 -12.39 8.57 0.30
C LEU A 105 -11.87 7.40 -0.53
N ALA A 106 -12.36 6.18 -0.29
CA ALA A 106 -11.96 4.99 -1.05
C ALA A 106 -12.31 5.09 -2.55
N ASN A 107 -13.30 5.91 -2.90
CA ASN A 107 -13.75 6.13 -4.28
C ASN A 107 -13.05 7.32 -4.97
N ILE A 108 -12.12 8.00 -4.30
CA ILE A 108 -11.37 9.13 -4.85
C ILE A 108 -9.95 8.67 -5.21
N GLU A 109 -9.59 8.76 -6.49
CA GLU A 109 -8.25 8.38 -6.97
C GLU A 109 -7.15 9.40 -6.64
N MET A 110 -7.54 10.62 -6.28
CA MET A 110 -6.63 11.73 -5.99
C MET A 110 -6.09 11.65 -4.55
N ASP A 111 -4.86 12.13 -4.35
CA ASP A 111 -4.21 12.17 -3.03
C ASP A 111 -4.91 13.16 -2.09
N MET A 112 -5.73 12.63 -1.18
CA MET A 112 -6.52 13.43 -0.25
C MET A 112 -5.72 13.94 0.96
N SER A 113 -4.51 13.41 1.21
CA SER A 113 -3.63 13.88 2.28
C SER A 113 -3.28 15.36 2.09
N LEU A 114 -3.10 15.78 0.83
CA LEU A 114 -2.80 17.16 0.43
C LEU A 114 -3.86 18.19 0.83
N PHE A 115 -5.06 17.74 1.21
CA PHE A 115 -6.17 18.59 1.66
C PHE A 115 -6.43 18.50 3.17
N GLY A 116 -5.50 17.92 3.94
CA GLY A 116 -5.58 17.82 5.40
C GLY A 116 -6.35 16.61 5.91
N PHE A 117 -6.48 15.55 5.09
CA PHE A 117 -7.01 14.24 5.52
C PHE A 117 -5.90 13.29 6.05
N GLU A 118 -4.81 13.86 6.57
CA GLU A 118 -3.66 13.14 7.14
C GLU A 118 -4.07 12.26 8.34
N GLU A 119 -5.06 12.69 9.13
CA GLU A 119 -5.45 12.01 10.39
C GLU A 119 -6.17 10.65 10.19
N LEU A 120 -6.63 10.32 8.98
CA LEU A 120 -7.19 8.98 8.71
C LEU A 120 -6.09 7.93 8.49
N GLU A 121 -4.89 8.35 8.10
CA GLU A 121 -3.70 7.50 8.07
C GLU A 121 -3.05 7.36 9.46
N ALA A 122 -3.42 8.20 10.44
CA ALA A 122 -2.75 8.28 11.75
C ALA A 122 -2.84 7.01 12.62
N ASN A 123 -3.64 6.01 12.23
CA ASN A 123 -3.69 4.69 12.88
C ASN A 123 -3.00 3.58 12.07
N VAL A 124 -2.44 3.90 10.90
CA VAL A 124 -1.66 2.94 10.12
C VAL A 124 -0.25 2.90 10.72
N PRO A 125 0.25 1.72 11.15
CA PRO A 125 1.59 1.64 11.69
C PRO A 125 2.63 1.93 10.60
N ASP A 126 3.78 2.47 10.98
CA ASP A 126 4.89 2.75 10.04
C ASP A 126 5.55 1.46 9.50
N ASN A 127 5.28 0.32 10.13
CA ASN A 127 5.76 -0.99 9.71
C ASN A 127 4.82 -2.11 10.17
N ALA A 128 4.92 -3.27 9.55
CA ALA A 128 4.29 -4.49 10.03
C ALA A 128 5.04 -5.03 11.25
N THR A 129 4.33 -5.80 12.07
CA THR A 129 4.86 -6.52 13.24
C THR A 129 4.81 -8.02 12.98
N ASP A 130 5.89 -8.73 13.31
CA ASP A 130 5.96 -10.19 13.21
C ASP A 130 4.87 -10.89 14.06
N ASP A 131 4.38 -12.01 13.55
CA ASP A 131 3.52 -12.96 14.25
C ASP A 131 4.33 -14.18 14.70
N ASP A 132 3.76 -14.98 15.62
CA ASP A 132 4.33 -16.27 16.01
C ASP A 132 3.78 -17.41 15.11
N PHE A 133 3.51 -17.12 13.82
CA PHE A 133 2.92 -18.07 12.89
C PHE A 133 3.91 -19.14 12.42
N ASP A 134 3.45 -20.39 12.40
CA ASP A 134 4.19 -21.53 11.84
C ASP A 134 3.42 -22.12 10.64
N PRO A 135 3.99 -22.08 9.41
CA PRO A 135 3.29 -22.61 8.24
C PRO A 135 3.04 -24.12 8.32
N THR A 136 3.84 -24.88 9.07
CA THR A 136 3.71 -26.34 9.10
C THR A 136 2.53 -26.84 9.92
N ASP A 137 2.03 -26.02 10.86
CA ASP A 137 0.84 -26.35 11.65
C ASP A 137 -0.39 -26.56 10.77
N ASP A 138 -0.41 -25.94 9.59
CA ASP A 138 -1.52 -25.93 8.66
C ASP A 138 -1.26 -26.72 7.36
N LEU A 139 -0.05 -27.29 7.20
CA LEU A 139 0.31 -28.11 6.04
C LEU A 139 -0.42 -29.45 6.08
N SER A 140 -1.01 -29.82 4.94
CA SER A 140 -1.71 -31.08 4.73
C SER A 140 -1.26 -31.70 3.43
N ASP A 141 -1.09 -33.03 3.39
CA ASP A 141 -0.86 -33.78 2.15
C ASP A 141 -2.15 -33.95 1.32
N ALA A 142 -3.30 -33.56 1.87
CA ALA A 142 -4.58 -33.49 1.18
C ALA A 142 -5.09 -32.04 1.24
N PRO A 143 -4.56 -31.13 0.39
CA PRO A 143 -5.05 -29.76 0.35
C PRO A 143 -6.48 -29.68 -0.18
N TYR A 144 -7.24 -28.70 0.31
CA TYR A 144 -8.57 -28.38 -0.21
C TYR A 144 -8.48 -27.51 -1.46
N SER A 145 -7.51 -26.59 -1.49
CA SER A 145 -7.22 -25.77 -2.66
C SER A 145 -6.85 -26.61 -3.88
N GLN A 146 -7.24 -26.12 -5.05
CA GLN A 146 -6.86 -26.71 -6.33
C GLN A 146 -6.43 -25.62 -7.30
N LYS A 147 -5.58 -25.98 -8.27
CA LYS A 147 -5.18 -25.05 -9.35
C LYS A 147 -6.39 -24.37 -9.99
N GLY A 148 -6.31 -23.05 -10.10
CA GLY A 148 -7.34 -22.19 -10.66
C GLY A 148 -8.31 -21.60 -9.64
N ASP A 149 -8.27 -22.01 -8.38
CA ASP A 149 -9.04 -21.39 -7.31
C ASP A 149 -8.59 -19.95 -7.04
N VAL A 150 -9.55 -19.07 -6.73
CA VAL A 150 -9.28 -17.70 -6.29
C VAL A 150 -10.02 -17.45 -4.98
N TYR A 151 -9.28 -17.17 -3.92
CA TYR A 151 -9.79 -16.80 -2.62
C TYR A 151 -9.87 -15.28 -2.51
N ILE A 152 -11.01 -14.79 -2.06
CA ILE A 152 -11.23 -13.41 -1.63
C ILE A 152 -11.16 -13.42 -0.11
N LEU A 153 -10.23 -12.65 0.45
CA LEU A 153 -9.94 -12.59 1.88
C LEU A 153 -10.01 -11.13 2.30
N GLY A 154 -11.21 -10.66 2.67
CA GLY A 154 -11.46 -9.23 2.81
C GLY A 154 -11.12 -8.49 1.51
N ASN A 155 -10.18 -7.54 1.57
CA ASN A 155 -9.75 -6.77 0.40
C ASN A 155 -8.60 -7.43 -0.41
N HIS A 156 -8.16 -8.62 -0.01
CA HIS A 156 -7.06 -9.37 -0.63
C HIS A 156 -7.60 -10.44 -1.59
N ARG A 157 -6.75 -10.81 -2.56
CA ARG A 157 -7.00 -11.94 -3.46
C ARG A 157 -5.81 -12.88 -3.45
N VAL A 158 -6.06 -14.17 -3.29
CA VAL A 158 -5.05 -15.23 -3.37
C VAL A 158 -5.48 -16.23 -4.42
N MET A 159 -4.60 -16.57 -5.37
CA MET A 159 -4.89 -17.53 -6.41
C MET A 159 -3.94 -18.72 -6.33
N CYS A 160 -4.50 -19.92 -6.43
CA CYS A 160 -3.71 -21.12 -6.73
C CYS A 160 -3.41 -21.14 -8.23
N GLY A 161 -2.19 -20.85 -8.64
CA GLY A 161 -1.87 -20.66 -10.06
C GLY A 161 -0.39 -20.53 -10.36
N ASP A 162 -0.09 -20.33 -11.65
CA ASP A 162 1.27 -20.27 -12.16
C ASP A 162 1.68 -18.82 -12.47
N SER A 163 2.75 -18.35 -11.84
CA SER A 163 3.27 -17.00 -12.01
C SER A 163 3.78 -16.71 -13.43
N THR A 164 4.11 -17.75 -14.20
CA THR A 164 4.58 -17.63 -15.58
C THR A 164 3.45 -17.60 -16.60
N GLU A 165 2.22 -17.96 -16.20
CA GLU A 165 1.06 -18.03 -17.08
C GLU A 165 0.25 -16.72 -17.06
N LYS A 166 0.23 -16.00 -18.21
CA LYS A 166 -0.47 -14.71 -18.34
C LYS A 166 -1.96 -14.78 -17.98
N THR A 167 -2.61 -15.91 -18.26
CA THR A 167 -4.03 -16.11 -17.95
C THR A 167 -4.29 -16.18 -16.45
N ASP A 168 -3.38 -16.80 -15.70
CA ASP A 168 -3.49 -16.93 -14.24
C ASP A 168 -3.25 -15.55 -13.60
N VAL A 169 -2.18 -14.87 -13.99
CA VAL A 169 -1.88 -13.51 -13.49
C VAL A 169 -3.02 -12.53 -13.79
N LYS A 170 -3.58 -12.56 -15.00
CA LYS A 170 -4.75 -11.74 -15.35
C LYS A 170 -5.99 -12.08 -14.53
N LYS A 171 -6.20 -13.36 -14.19
CA LYS A 171 -7.33 -13.78 -13.35
C LYS A 171 -7.18 -13.33 -11.90
N LEU A 172 -5.96 -13.37 -11.37
CA LEU A 172 -5.62 -12.86 -10.04
C LEU A 172 -5.84 -11.34 -9.95
N ILE A 173 -5.26 -10.57 -10.89
CA ILE A 173 -5.24 -9.10 -10.88
C ILE A 173 -6.56 -8.50 -11.39
N GLN A 174 -7.23 -9.16 -12.33
CA GLN A 174 -8.39 -8.61 -13.06
C GLN A 174 -8.04 -7.29 -13.77
N ASP A 175 -8.81 -6.24 -13.52
CA ASP A 175 -8.64 -4.92 -14.12
C ASP A 175 -7.77 -3.97 -13.26
N ASP A 176 -7.33 -4.45 -12.08
CA ASP A 176 -6.48 -3.67 -11.18
C ASP A 176 -5.15 -3.29 -11.84
N ARG A 177 -4.52 -2.27 -11.26
CA ARG A 177 -3.16 -1.84 -11.60
C ARG A 177 -2.32 -1.85 -10.34
N ILE A 178 -1.14 -2.45 -10.43
CA ILE A 178 -0.29 -2.74 -9.28
C ILE A 178 0.59 -1.54 -8.95
N ASP A 179 0.59 -1.12 -7.69
CA ASP A 179 1.39 0.00 -7.20
C ASP A 179 2.78 -0.44 -6.74
N LEU A 180 2.84 -1.63 -6.13
CA LEU A 180 4.06 -2.20 -5.59
C LEU A 180 4.13 -3.70 -5.87
N VAL A 181 5.31 -4.19 -6.23
CA VAL A 181 5.62 -5.61 -6.25
C VAL A 181 6.60 -5.92 -5.13
N PHE A 182 6.29 -6.88 -4.27
CA PHE A 182 7.24 -7.49 -3.36
C PHE A 182 7.16 -8.99 -3.57
N THR A 183 8.28 -9.62 -3.91
CA THR A 183 8.24 -11.02 -4.31
C THR A 183 9.53 -11.78 -3.98
N ASP A 184 9.38 -13.07 -3.72
CA ASP A 184 10.44 -13.98 -3.27
C ASP A 184 10.44 -15.27 -4.11
N PRO A 185 10.92 -15.22 -5.38
CA PRO A 185 10.91 -16.38 -6.26
C PRO A 185 11.84 -17.49 -5.73
N PRO A 186 11.68 -18.75 -6.20
CA PRO A 186 12.63 -19.83 -5.94
C PRO A 186 14.07 -19.43 -6.27
N TYR A 187 15.04 -19.90 -5.48
CA TYR A 187 16.45 -19.49 -5.55
C TYR A 187 17.33 -20.44 -6.37
N ASN A 188 16.75 -21.51 -6.92
CA ASN A 188 17.44 -22.55 -7.68
C ASN A 188 18.51 -23.32 -6.88
N VAL A 189 18.34 -23.44 -5.56
CA VAL A 189 19.32 -24.04 -4.65
C VAL A 189 19.00 -25.48 -4.24
N ASP A 190 17.98 -26.09 -4.84
CA ASP A 190 17.49 -27.45 -4.55
C ASP A 190 17.15 -27.64 -3.06
N TYR A 191 16.46 -26.67 -2.47
CA TYR A 191 16.12 -26.69 -1.05
C TYR A 191 15.10 -27.78 -0.71
N GLU A 192 15.42 -28.57 0.31
CA GLU A 192 14.53 -29.55 0.93
C GLU A 192 14.50 -29.29 2.43
N GLY A 193 13.31 -28.92 2.92
CA GLY A 193 13.04 -28.72 4.34
C GLY A 193 12.00 -29.72 4.85
N THR A 194 11.66 -29.56 6.11
CA THR A 194 10.58 -30.29 6.80
C THR A 194 9.18 -30.00 6.23
N ALA A 195 8.93 -28.81 5.66
CA ALA A 195 7.72 -28.53 4.88
C ALA A 195 7.75 -29.15 3.46
N GLY A 196 8.80 -29.91 3.13
CA GLY A 196 9.02 -30.51 1.83
C GLY A 196 9.94 -29.69 0.92
N LYS A 197 9.88 -30.02 -0.36
CA LYS A 197 10.71 -29.44 -1.42
C LYS A 197 10.02 -28.25 -2.07
N ILE A 198 10.75 -27.16 -2.28
CA ILE A 198 10.23 -25.99 -3.00
C ILE A 198 10.04 -26.36 -4.48
N MET A 199 8.84 -26.13 -5.00
CA MET A 199 8.55 -26.34 -6.42
C MET A 199 9.38 -25.39 -7.27
N ASN A 200 9.90 -25.87 -8.40
CA ASN A 200 10.71 -25.08 -9.35
C ASN A 200 12.07 -24.56 -8.82
N ASP A 201 12.57 -25.06 -7.69
CA ASP A 201 13.84 -24.63 -7.07
C ASP A 201 15.08 -25.42 -7.56
N LYS A 202 14.97 -26.14 -8.69
CA LYS A 202 16.09 -26.81 -9.35
C LYS A 202 15.87 -26.92 -10.86
N MET A 203 16.57 -26.09 -11.61
CA MET A 203 16.48 -25.94 -13.05
C MET A 203 17.88 -25.74 -13.64
N GLU A 204 18.01 -26.04 -14.92
CA GLU A 204 19.18 -25.63 -15.70
C GLU A 204 19.19 -24.09 -15.87
N ASP A 205 20.38 -23.49 -15.94
CA ASP A 205 20.63 -22.04 -15.88
C ASP A 205 19.72 -21.23 -16.82
N ASN A 206 19.71 -21.55 -18.13
CA ASN A 206 18.89 -20.80 -19.08
C ASN A 206 17.38 -21.05 -18.87
N THR A 207 17.02 -22.25 -18.43
CA THR A 207 15.62 -22.57 -18.07
C THR A 207 15.16 -21.73 -16.88
N PHE A 208 16.01 -21.58 -15.86
CA PHE A 208 15.74 -20.76 -14.67
C PHE A 208 15.62 -19.27 -15.02
N TYR A 209 16.52 -18.75 -15.85
CA TYR A 209 16.41 -17.39 -16.38
C TYR A 209 15.08 -17.16 -17.11
N LEU A 210 14.68 -18.08 -18.00
CA LEU A 210 13.42 -17.94 -18.75
C LEU A 210 12.19 -18.00 -17.84
N PHE A 211 12.23 -18.83 -16.79
CA PHE A 211 11.20 -18.87 -15.76
C PHE A 211 11.07 -17.51 -15.04
N LEU A 212 12.17 -16.95 -14.55
CA LEU A 212 12.19 -15.64 -13.89
C LEU A 212 11.73 -14.53 -14.84
N TYR A 213 12.22 -14.52 -16.08
CA TYR A 213 11.87 -13.53 -17.08
C TYR A 213 10.36 -13.50 -17.37
N LYS A 214 9.73 -14.67 -17.53
CA LYS A 214 8.28 -14.75 -17.73
C LYS A 214 7.50 -14.21 -16.53
N ALA A 215 7.87 -14.59 -15.32
CA ALA A 215 7.19 -14.11 -14.11
C ALA A 215 7.35 -12.59 -13.96
N PHE A 216 8.55 -12.05 -14.17
CA PHE A 216 8.81 -10.62 -14.06
C PHE A 216 8.17 -9.81 -15.18
N GLU A 217 8.09 -10.34 -16.41
CA GLU A 217 7.34 -9.72 -17.51
C GLU A 217 5.85 -9.62 -17.15
N ASN A 218 5.27 -10.69 -16.61
CA ASN A 218 3.87 -10.68 -16.17
C ASN A 218 3.61 -9.65 -15.06
N MET A 219 4.52 -9.50 -14.10
CA MET A 219 4.47 -8.43 -13.09
C MET A 219 4.56 -7.06 -13.77
N PHE A 220 5.56 -6.84 -14.63
CA PHE A 220 5.81 -5.56 -15.30
C PHE A 220 4.61 -5.07 -16.10
N GLU A 221 3.95 -5.96 -16.83
CA GLU A 221 2.77 -5.63 -17.64
C GLU A 221 1.63 -5.00 -16.80
N HIS A 222 1.49 -5.40 -15.52
CA HIS A 222 0.41 -4.95 -14.64
C HIS A 222 0.82 -3.86 -13.64
N THR A 223 2.11 -3.65 -13.40
CA THR A 223 2.65 -2.57 -12.55
C THR A 223 2.42 -1.21 -13.18
N LYS A 224 1.95 -0.21 -12.44
CA LYS A 224 1.79 1.17 -12.93
C LYS A 224 3.15 1.77 -13.33
N PRO A 225 3.21 2.70 -14.29
CA PRO A 225 4.38 3.58 -14.40
C PRO A 225 4.63 4.26 -13.06
N GLY A 226 5.87 4.22 -12.57
CA GLY A 226 6.24 4.65 -11.22
C GLY A 226 6.08 3.58 -10.13
N GLY A 227 5.43 2.44 -10.41
CA GLY A 227 5.26 1.38 -9.43
C GLY A 227 6.58 0.68 -9.11
N ALA A 228 6.86 0.51 -7.81
CA ALA A 228 8.11 -0.05 -7.31
C ALA A 228 8.10 -1.58 -7.33
N ILE A 229 9.30 -2.17 -7.30
CA ILE A 229 9.49 -3.62 -7.22
C ILE A 229 10.66 -3.98 -6.31
N TYR A 230 10.44 -4.99 -5.47
CA TYR A 230 11.41 -5.63 -4.59
C TYR A 230 11.46 -7.13 -4.91
N VAL A 231 12.66 -7.64 -5.19
CA VAL A 231 12.86 -9.06 -5.50
C VAL A 231 13.94 -9.65 -4.59
N CYS A 232 13.53 -10.46 -3.62
CA CYS A 232 14.45 -11.25 -2.82
C CYS A 232 15.11 -12.33 -3.70
N HIS A 233 16.41 -12.58 -3.54
CA HIS A 233 17.09 -13.61 -4.32
C HIS A 233 18.30 -14.23 -3.61
N ALA A 234 18.75 -15.39 -4.08
CA ALA A 234 20.07 -15.91 -3.73
C ALA A 234 21.17 -15.23 -4.56
N ASP A 235 22.26 -14.84 -3.90
CA ASP A 235 23.39 -14.18 -4.59
C ASP A 235 24.06 -15.07 -5.64
N THR A 236 24.06 -16.40 -5.42
CA THR A 236 24.58 -17.39 -6.37
C THR A 236 23.90 -17.35 -7.73
N GLU A 237 22.62 -16.95 -7.77
CA GLU A 237 21.82 -16.79 -8.99
C GLU A 237 21.67 -15.31 -9.40
N GLY A 238 22.44 -14.41 -8.79
CA GLY A 238 22.27 -12.96 -8.96
C GLY A 238 22.33 -12.48 -10.41
N ILE A 239 23.05 -13.19 -11.30
CA ILE A 239 23.08 -12.88 -12.74
C ILE A 239 21.71 -13.12 -13.38
N ASN A 240 21.09 -14.28 -13.13
CA ASN A 240 19.80 -14.66 -13.69
C ASN A 240 18.69 -13.71 -13.22
N PHE A 241 18.65 -13.40 -11.93
CA PHE A 241 17.71 -12.44 -11.37
C PHE A 241 17.88 -11.04 -11.97
N ARG A 242 19.11 -10.50 -12.03
CA ARG A 242 19.36 -9.15 -12.57
C ARG A 242 19.04 -9.07 -14.07
N ASN A 243 19.35 -10.11 -14.83
CA ASN A 243 19.03 -10.17 -16.26
C ASN A 243 17.52 -10.23 -16.47
N ALA A 244 16.81 -11.12 -15.78
CA ALA A 244 15.36 -11.23 -15.89
C ALA A 244 14.68 -9.92 -15.50
N PHE A 245 15.11 -9.28 -14.40
CA PHE A 245 14.58 -8.02 -13.90
C PHE A 245 14.68 -6.90 -14.94
N LYS A 246 15.88 -6.70 -15.51
CA LYS A 246 16.12 -5.67 -16.52
C LYS A 246 15.42 -5.97 -17.84
N ASN A 247 15.45 -7.23 -18.28
CA ASN A 247 14.88 -7.63 -19.56
C ASN A 247 13.34 -7.59 -19.54
N ALA A 248 12.72 -7.79 -18.37
CA ALA A 248 11.28 -7.57 -18.18
C ALA A 248 10.87 -6.08 -18.33
N GLY A 249 11.83 -5.15 -18.20
CA GLY A 249 11.61 -3.71 -18.44
C GLY A 249 11.71 -2.82 -17.21
N TYR A 250 11.96 -3.38 -16.02
CA TYR A 250 12.14 -2.58 -14.80
C TYR A 250 13.50 -1.87 -14.80
N LYS A 251 13.52 -0.64 -14.27
CA LYS A 251 14.76 0.01 -13.90
C LYS A 251 15.29 -0.62 -12.62
N LEU A 252 16.42 -1.31 -12.71
CA LEU A 252 17.17 -1.73 -11.52
C LEU A 252 17.90 -0.52 -10.95
N ALA A 253 17.45 -0.02 -9.80
CA ALA A 253 18.03 1.15 -9.16
C ALA A 253 19.13 0.75 -8.17
N GLU A 254 18.82 -0.19 -7.28
CA GLU A 254 19.68 -0.53 -6.15
C GLU A 254 19.62 -2.03 -5.83
N CYS A 255 20.56 -2.48 -5.00
CA CYS A 255 20.54 -3.80 -4.40
C CYS A 255 20.63 -3.61 -2.89
N LEU A 256 19.53 -3.88 -2.20
CA LEU A 256 19.45 -3.84 -0.75
C LEU A 256 20.00 -5.15 -0.18
N ILE A 257 20.42 -5.12 1.07
CA ILE A 257 20.97 -6.28 1.78
C ILE A 257 20.21 -6.44 3.09
N TRP A 258 19.42 -7.52 3.19
CA TRP A 258 18.84 -7.94 4.46
C TRP A 258 19.90 -8.68 5.28
N VAL A 259 20.35 -8.08 6.38
CA VAL A 259 21.28 -8.68 7.35
C VAL A 259 20.48 -9.39 8.44
N LYS A 260 20.79 -10.66 8.66
CA LYS A 260 20.16 -11.53 9.64
C LYS A 260 20.91 -11.48 10.97
N ASN A 261 20.20 -11.71 12.07
CA ASN A 261 20.77 -11.80 13.42
C ASN A 261 21.69 -13.00 13.65
N ALA A 262 21.59 -14.05 12.84
CA ALA A 262 22.43 -15.22 12.92
C ALA A 262 22.79 -15.74 11.53
N LEU A 263 23.98 -16.32 11.41
CA LEU A 263 24.42 -17.00 10.19
C LEU A 263 23.62 -18.28 9.94
N VAL A 264 23.51 -18.66 8.67
CA VAL A 264 23.00 -19.94 8.20
C VAL A 264 24.20 -20.85 7.98
N LEU A 265 24.37 -21.83 8.88
CA LEU A 265 25.39 -22.84 8.75
C LEU A 265 25.10 -23.71 7.52
N GLY A 266 26.11 -23.88 6.67
CA GLY A 266 26.05 -24.70 5.47
C GLY A 266 27.38 -25.41 5.23
N ARG A 267 27.47 -26.19 4.14
CA ARG A 267 28.69 -26.91 3.76
C ARG A 267 29.71 -26.06 2.99
N GLN A 268 29.43 -24.78 2.79
CA GLN A 268 30.28 -23.83 2.06
C GLN A 268 31.37 -23.24 2.96
N ASP A 269 32.43 -22.70 2.34
CA ASP A 269 33.56 -22.06 3.04
C ASP A 269 33.13 -20.82 3.85
N TYR A 270 32.14 -20.07 3.34
CA TYR A 270 31.54 -18.93 4.03
C TYR A 270 30.07 -19.21 4.33
N HIS A 271 29.62 -18.79 5.51
CA HIS A 271 28.23 -18.93 5.94
C HIS A 271 27.45 -17.65 5.64
N TRP A 272 26.26 -17.80 5.07
CA TRP A 272 25.40 -16.68 4.73
C TRP A 272 24.82 -16.05 5.99
N ARG A 273 24.93 -14.73 6.12
CA ARG A 273 24.23 -13.93 7.16
C ARG A 273 23.39 -12.82 6.53
N HIS A 274 23.22 -12.85 5.22
CA HIS A 274 22.42 -11.88 4.52
C HIS A 274 21.71 -12.49 3.31
N GLU A 275 20.70 -11.78 2.82
CA GLU A 275 20.05 -12.01 1.53
C GLU A 275 20.00 -10.69 0.75
N PRO A 276 20.36 -10.67 -0.54
CA PRO A 276 20.16 -9.50 -1.39
C PRO A 276 18.70 -9.34 -1.83
N ILE A 277 18.28 -8.10 -2.02
CA ILE A 277 16.96 -7.72 -2.54
C ILE A 277 17.18 -6.70 -3.66
N LEU A 278 16.76 -7.02 -4.89
CA LEU A 278 16.79 -6.06 -5.98
C LEU A 278 15.68 -5.04 -5.79
N TYR A 279 16.00 -3.75 -5.90
CA TYR A 279 15.04 -2.65 -5.82
C TYR A 279 15.03 -1.82 -7.11
N GLY A 280 13.85 -1.41 -7.52
CA GLY A 280 13.64 -0.64 -8.73
C GLY A 280 12.19 -0.24 -8.95
N TRP A 281 11.88 0.23 -10.15
CA TRP A 281 10.53 0.63 -10.52
C TRP A 281 10.30 0.55 -12.03
N ARG A 282 9.03 0.56 -12.44
CA ARG A 282 8.65 0.73 -13.84
C ARG A 282 8.78 2.20 -14.22
N GLU A 283 9.61 2.51 -15.22
CA GLU A 283 9.74 3.91 -15.68
C GLU A 283 8.47 4.41 -16.40
N GLY A 284 8.36 5.74 -16.53
CA GLY A 284 7.26 6.40 -17.25
C GLY A 284 6.42 7.35 -16.40
N ALA A 285 6.61 7.37 -15.07
CA ALA A 285 6.07 8.37 -14.16
C ALA A 285 6.99 8.52 -12.92
N ALA A 286 6.70 9.49 -12.06
CA ALA A 286 7.32 9.57 -10.74
C ALA A 286 6.91 8.34 -9.92
N HIS A 287 7.86 7.75 -9.18
CA HIS A 287 7.56 6.71 -8.21
C HIS A 287 7.32 7.34 -6.84
N TYR A 288 6.40 6.76 -6.07
CA TYR A 288 6.28 7.11 -4.66
C TYR A 288 7.42 6.46 -3.89
N PHE A 289 8.04 7.24 -3.02
CA PHE A 289 8.95 6.77 -1.99
C PHE A 289 8.71 7.65 -0.77
N VAL A 290 8.75 7.06 0.42
CA VAL A 290 8.59 7.79 1.68
C VAL A 290 9.58 8.97 1.71
N ASP A 291 9.10 10.16 2.10
CA ASP A 291 9.95 11.34 2.24
C ASP A 291 10.73 11.29 3.57
N ASP A 292 11.47 10.20 3.73
CA ASP A 292 12.34 9.92 4.85
C ASP A 292 13.76 9.70 4.35
N ARG A 293 14.63 10.65 4.69
CA ARG A 293 16.05 10.66 4.27
C ARG A 293 16.94 9.74 5.11
N THR A 294 16.36 8.94 6.00
CA THR A 294 17.11 7.98 6.85
C THR A 294 17.24 6.59 6.25
N GLN A 295 16.55 6.31 5.14
CA GLN A 295 16.59 5.02 4.48
C GLN A 295 17.97 4.73 3.86
N ASP A 296 18.48 3.52 4.07
CA ASP A 296 19.72 3.03 3.46
C ASP A 296 19.56 1.63 2.84
N THR A 297 20.64 1.11 2.27
CA THR A 297 20.65 -0.19 1.57
C THR A 297 20.86 -1.39 2.49
N ILE A 298 20.99 -1.20 3.82
CA ILE A 298 21.30 -2.28 4.77
C ILE A 298 20.15 -2.42 5.77
N TRP A 299 19.38 -3.51 5.64
CA TRP A 299 18.21 -3.73 6.49
C TRP A 299 18.51 -4.82 7.50
N GLU A 300 18.55 -4.46 8.79
CA GLU A 300 18.81 -5.40 9.88
C GLU A 300 17.50 -5.89 10.47
N TYR A 301 17.08 -7.10 10.08
CA TYR A 301 15.89 -7.75 10.63
C TYR A 301 16.21 -9.16 11.09
N ASN A 302 15.64 -9.55 12.22
CA ASN A 302 15.75 -10.92 12.70
C ASN A 302 15.09 -11.87 11.68
N LYS A 303 15.63 -13.07 11.53
CA LYS A 303 14.84 -14.15 10.91
C LYS A 303 13.62 -14.42 11.80
N PRO A 304 12.48 -14.89 11.23
CA PRO A 304 11.34 -15.28 12.05
C PRO A 304 11.78 -16.34 13.06
N LYS A 305 11.11 -16.39 14.23
CA LYS A 305 11.45 -17.38 15.27
C LYS A 305 11.35 -18.78 14.65
N ARG A 306 12.48 -19.48 14.67
CA ARG A 306 12.61 -20.82 14.11
C ARG A 306 12.39 -21.82 15.24
N ASN A 307 11.29 -22.58 15.20
CA ASN A 307 11.33 -23.94 15.73
C ASN A 307 12.14 -24.78 14.72
N GLU A 308 12.94 -25.74 15.20
CA GLU A 308 13.97 -26.44 14.40
C GLU A 308 13.42 -27.15 13.13
N GLU A 309 12.09 -27.29 13.04
CA GLU A 309 11.35 -28.05 12.05
C GLU A 309 10.60 -27.22 11.00
N HIS A 310 10.88 -25.91 10.78
CA HIS A 310 10.01 -25.06 9.92
C HIS A 310 10.76 -24.11 8.96
N PRO A 311 10.40 -24.05 7.65
CA PRO A 311 11.18 -23.34 6.62
C PRO A 311 10.76 -21.90 6.27
N THR A 312 11.77 -21.17 5.77
CA THR A 312 11.83 -20.05 4.80
C THR A 312 10.71 -19.00 4.69
N MET A 313 10.00 -18.66 5.76
CA MET A 313 9.15 -17.47 5.78
C MET A 313 10.00 -16.18 5.84
N LYS A 314 9.60 -15.12 5.11
CA LYS A 314 10.17 -13.78 5.27
C LYS A 314 9.53 -13.04 6.46
N PRO A 315 10.31 -12.30 7.29
CA PRO A 315 9.77 -11.50 8.39
C PRO A 315 8.74 -10.49 7.89
N LEU A 316 7.64 -10.31 8.61
CA LEU A 316 6.64 -9.30 8.30
C LEU A 316 7.24 -7.90 8.37
N GLU A 317 8.13 -7.63 9.34
CA GLU A 317 8.79 -6.31 9.47
C GLU A 317 9.65 -5.95 8.24
N LEU A 318 10.26 -6.95 7.60
CA LEU A 318 11.07 -6.76 6.38
C LEU A 318 10.18 -6.39 5.19
N VAL A 319 9.09 -7.13 5.01
CA VAL A 319 8.12 -6.91 3.93
C VAL A 319 7.37 -5.60 4.16
N GLY A 320 6.94 -5.34 5.39
CA GLY A 320 6.25 -4.14 5.81
C GLY A 320 7.07 -2.88 5.55
N LYS A 321 8.40 -2.91 5.78
CA LYS A 321 9.28 -1.79 5.44
C LYS A 321 9.22 -1.46 3.96
N ALA A 322 9.27 -2.46 3.09
CA ALA A 322 9.17 -2.25 1.65
C ALA A 322 7.80 -1.68 1.24
N ILE A 323 6.71 -2.18 1.85
CA ILE A 323 5.34 -1.71 1.62
C ILE A 323 5.18 -0.26 2.07
N ALA A 324 5.57 0.07 3.30
CA ALA A 324 5.46 1.42 3.85
C ALA A 324 6.30 2.44 3.06
N ASN A 325 7.52 2.05 2.65
CA ASN A 325 8.41 2.95 1.92
C ASN A 325 7.93 3.26 0.51
N SER A 326 7.20 2.35 -0.15
CA SER A 326 6.97 2.41 -1.61
C SER A 326 5.53 2.22 -2.03
N SER A 327 4.58 2.34 -1.10
CA SER A 327 3.14 2.40 -1.39
C SER A 327 2.39 3.27 -0.38
N ARG A 328 1.17 3.66 -0.71
CA ARG A 328 0.22 4.37 0.16
C ARG A 328 -0.89 3.44 0.66
N VAL A 329 -1.68 3.92 1.63
CA VAL A 329 -2.89 3.23 2.08
C VAL A 329 -3.80 2.93 0.88
N ASN A 330 -4.47 1.78 0.90
CA ASN A 330 -5.35 1.25 -0.17
C ASN A 330 -4.69 0.90 -1.51
N GLU A 331 -3.40 1.21 -1.71
CA GLU A 331 -2.65 0.79 -2.89
C GLU A 331 -2.45 -0.75 -2.92
N ILE A 332 -2.17 -1.27 -4.12
CA ILE A 332 -2.18 -2.71 -4.39
C ILE A 332 -0.75 -3.26 -4.45
N VAL A 333 -0.48 -4.25 -3.60
CA VAL A 333 0.77 -5.01 -3.53
C VAL A 333 0.61 -6.36 -4.24
N LEU A 334 1.47 -6.65 -5.21
CA LEU A 334 1.52 -7.93 -5.92
C LEU A 334 2.67 -8.78 -5.39
N ASP A 335 2.39 -10.06 -5.17
CA ASP A 335 3.39 -11.10 -4.98
C ASP A 335 2.98 -12.33 -5.80
N LEU A 336 3.82 -12.78 -6.73
CA LEU A 336 3.53 -13.99 -7.50
C LEU A 336 4.14 -15.27 -6.91
N PHE A 337 4.77 -15.17 -5.74
CA PHE A 337 5.41 -16.28 -5.03
C PHE A 337 5.04 -16.22 -3.54
N GLY A 338 3.76 -16.43 -3.26
CA GLY A 338 3.12 -16.12 -1.98
C GLY A 338 3.66 -16.89 -0.78
N GLY A 339 4.14 -18.13 -0.96
CA GLY A 339 4.69 -18.95 0.11
C GLY A 339 3.73 -19.10 1.29
N SER A 340 4.12 -18.61 2.47
CA SER A 340 3.28 -18.62 3.67
C SER A 340 2.42 -17.36 3.85
N GLY A 341 2.39 -16.45 2.87
CA GLY A 341 1.50 -15.29 2.86
C GLY A 341 2.00 -14.06 3.62
N SER A 342 3.30 -13.95 3.90
CA SER A 342 3.86 -12.80 4.62
C SER A 342 3.51 -11.45 3.97
N THR A 343 3.58 -11.37 2.63
CA THR A 343 3.21 -10.15 1.90
C THR A 343 1.75 -9.76 2.12
N MET A 344 0.84 -10.73 2.24
CA MET A 344 -0.58 -10.45 2.49
C MET A 344 -0.82 -9.93 3.91
N ILE A 345 -0.23 -10.58 4.92
CA ILE A 345 -0.41 -10.17 6.32
C ILE A 345 0.22 -8.79 6.56
N ALA A 346 1.42 -8.54 6.03
CA ALA A 346 2.06 -7.22 6.11
C ALA A 346 1.24 -6.15 5.38
N SER A 347 0.69 -6.47 4.20
CA SER A 347 -0.20 -5.55 3.47
C SER A 347 -1.44 -5.22 4.29
N ASP A 348 -2.08 -6.21 4.90
CA ASP A 348 -3.28 -6.00 5.71
C ASP A 348 -3.02 -5.13 6.94
N GLN A 349 -1.95 -5.41 7.70
CA GLN A 349 -1.52 -4.60 8.85
C GLN A 349 -1.27 -3.13 8.47
N LEU A 350 -0.78 -2.90 7.26
CA LEU A 350 -0.51 -1.58 6.69
C LEU A 350 -1.67 -1.02 5.88
N GLN A 351 -2.86 -1.63 5.89
CA GLN A 351 -4.02 -1.19 5.13
C GLN A 351 -3.78 -1.06 3.61
N ARG A 352 -2.99 -1.96 3.03
CA ARG A 352 -2.83 -2.17 1.58
C ARG A 352 -3.62 -3.39 1.14
N ARG A 353 -3.89 -3.49 -0.16
CA ARG A 353 -4.58 -4.65 -0.76
C ARG A 353 -3.57 -5.56 -1.40
N ALA A 354 -3.66 -6.86 -1.15
CA ALA A 354 -2.71 -7.82 -1.71
C ALA A 354 -3.31 -8.62 -2.87
N ARG A 355 -2.48 -8.93 -3.87
CA ARG A 355 -2.74 -9.90 -4.93
C ARG A 355 -1.63 -10.94 -4.85
N ILE A 356 -1.97 -12.15 -4.42
CA ILE A 356 -1.01 -13.22 -4.14
C ILE A 356 -1.23 -14.39 -5.10
N MET A 357 -0.17 -14.86 -5.74
CA MET A 357 -0.16 -16.15 -6.44
C MET A 357 0.65 -17.16 -5.63
N GLU A 358 0.16 -18.38 -5.52
CA GLU A 358 0.94 -19.51 -4.99
C GLU A 358 0.65 -20.76 -5.85
N LEU A 359 1.70 -21.52 -6.17
CA LEU A 359 1.62 -22.67 -7.05
C LEU A 359 1.23 -23.95 -6.30
N ASP A 360 1.76 -24.12 -5.09
CA ASP A 360 1.52 -25.30 -4.26
C ASP A 360 0.19 -25.17 -3.52
N GLU A 361 -0.76 -26.03 -3.86
CA GLU A 361 -2.10 -26.12 -3.26
C GLU A 361 -2.05 -26.17 -1.73
N ARG A 362 -1.03 -26.81 -1.16
CA ARG A 362 -0.84 -26.91 0.30
C ARG A 362 -0.49 -25.56 0.91
N PHE A 363 0.35 -24.78 0.25
CA PHE A 363 0.70 -23.44 0.71
C PHE A 363 -0.42 -22.43 0.49
N VAL A 364 -1.27 -22.61 -0.53
CA VAL A 364 -2.50 -21.81 -0.67
C VAL A 364 -3.41 -22.00 0.54
N ASP A 365 -3.63 -23.23 1.00
CA ASP A 365 -4.40 -23.50 2.22
C ASP A 365 -3.77 -22.84 3.45
N VAL A 366 -2.43 -22.89 3.57
CA VAL A 366 -1.67 -22.24 4.66
C VAL A 366 -1.92 -20.72 4.65
N ILE A 367 -1.85 -20.06 3.50
CA ILE A 367 -2.09 -18.61 3.35
C ILE A 367 -3.51 -18.27 3.81
N VAL A 368 -4.51 -19.03 3.35
CA VAL A 368 -5.91 -18.82 3.69
C VAL A 368 -6.12 -19.01 5.20
N LYS A 369 -5.67 -20.12 5.78
CA LYS A 369 -5.80 -20.40 7.21
C LYS A 369 -5.09 -19.35 8.07
N ARG A 370 -3.89 -18.91 7.69
CA ARG A 370 -3.15 -17.84 8.39
C ARG A 370 -3.98 -16.57 8.49
N TYR A 371 -4.57 -16.13 7.38
CA TYR A 371 -5.42 -14.93 7.37
C TYR A 371 -6.67 -15.09 8.23
N LEU A 372 -7.35 -16.24 8.11
CA LEU A 372 -8.57 -16.49 8.87
C LEU A 372 -8.30 -16.59 10.39
N LYS A 373 -7.12 -17.07 10.82
CA LYS A 373 -6.68 -17.04 12.24
C LYS A 373 -6.40 -15.62 12.72
N TYR A 374 -5.93 -14.76 11.81
CA TYR A 374 -5.56 -13.38 12.09
C TYR A 374 -6.79 -12.45 12.17
N LYS A 375 -7.87 -12.71 11.41
CA LYS A 375 -9.07 -11.86 11.37
C LYS A 375 -10.18 -12.30 12.33
N VAL A 376 -10.93 -11.31 12.82
CA VAL A 376 -12.06 -11.50 13.76
C VAL A 376 -13.38 -11.81 13.02
N SER A 377 -13.56 -11.33 11.79
CA SER A 377 -14.74 -11.63 10.96
C SER A 377 -14.33 -12.26 9.63
N LEU A 378 -15.14 -13.22 9.18
CA LEU A 378 -14.97 -13.98 7.94
C LEU A 378 -16.11 -13.72 6.93
N ASP A 379 -16.98 -12.74 7.21
CA ASP A 379 -18.20 -12.52 6.43
C ASP A 379 -17.90 -12.18 4.96
N ASP A 380 -16.75 -11.55 4.70
CA ASP A 380 -16.27 -11.16 3.37
C ASP A 380 -15.18 -12.11 2.83
N CYS A 381 -15.14 -13.36 3.32
CA CYS A 381 -14.17 -14.37 2.88
C CYS A 381 -14.84 -15.50 2.10
N TYR A 382 -14.48 -15.65 0.83
CA TYR A 382 -15.06 -16.67 -0.04
C TYR A 382 -14.08 -17.20 -1.09
N LEU A 383 -14.32 -18.43 -1.51
CA LEU A 383 -13.64 -19.09 -2.62
C LEU A 383 -14.45 -18.91 -3.91
N ILE A 384 -13.78 -18.53 -4.98
CA ILE A 384 -14.27 -18.56 -6.35
C ILE A 384 -13.70 -19.80 -7.05
N ARG A 385 -14.54 -20.82 -7.24
CA ARG A 385 -14.19 -22.05 -7.97
C ARG A 385 -15.13 -22.24 -9.14
N ASN A 386 -14.58 -22.32 -10.35
CA ASN A 386 -15.36 -22.46 -11.60
C ASN A 386 -16.47 -21.41 -11.76
N GLY A 387 -16.20 -20.17 -11.34
CA GLY A 387 -17.14 -19.04 -11.42
C GLY A 387 -18.26 -19.06 -10.37
N LYS A 388 -18.19 -19.95 -9.38
CA LYS A 388 -19.12 -19.98 -8.24
C LYS A 388 -18.42 -19.51 -6.98
N GLU A 389 -19.12 -18.70 -6.20
CA GLU A 389 -18.69 -18.22 -4.89
C GLU A 389 -19.15 -19.20 -3.80
N ILE A 390 -18.23 -19.54 -2.90
CA ILE A 390 -18.45 -20.44 -1.77
C ILE A 390 -17.87 -19.75 -0.53
N LEU A 391 -18.71 -19.41 0.44
CA LEU A 391 -18.24 -18.79 1.69
C LEU A 391 -17.25 -19.73 2.40
N LEU A 392 -16.13 -19.19 2.89
CA LEU A 392 -15.12 -20.02 3.55
C LEU A 392 -15.65 -20.63 4.86
N SER A 393 -16.60 -19.97 5.52
CA SER A 393 -17.30 -20.51 6.69
C SER A 393 -18.10 -21.79 6.41
N GLN A 394 -18.42 -22.07 5.15
CA GLN A 394 -19.12 -23.29 4.71
C GLN A 394 -18.17 -24.43 4.35
N ILE A 395 -16.86 -24.19 4.34
CA ILE A 395 -15.84 -25.17 3.96
C ILE A 395 -15.17 -25.68 5.23
N ASN A 396 -15.33 -26.97 5.53
CA ASN A 396 -14.84 -27.58 6.78
C ASN A 396 -13.33 -27.36 6.99
N ASP A 397 -12.51 -27.45 5.94
CA ASP A 397 -11.05 -27.23 6.00
C ASP A 397 -10.65 -25.81 6.44
N PHE A 398 -11.56 -24.84 6.30
CA PHE A 398 -11.36 -23.44 6.67
C PHE A 398 -12.22 -23.00 7.86
N GLN A 399 -12.94 -23.94 8.50
CA GLN A 399 -13.58 -23.68 9.79
C GLN A 399 -12.52 -23.69 10.87
N ILE A 400 -11.98 -22.52 11.16
CA ILE A 400 -11.10 -22.35 12.32
C ILE A 400 -11.99 -22.44 13.55
N LEU A 401 -11.78 -23.49 14.36
CA LEU A 401 -12.33 -23.56 15.70
C LEU A 401 -11.79 -22.35 16.45
N SER A 402 -12.66 -21.39 16.76
CA SER A 402 -12.36 -20.32 17.72
C SER A 402 -11.86 -20.99 19.00
N LEU A 403 -10.59 -20.80 19.34
CA LEU A 403 -10.04 -21.19 20.63
C LEU A 403 -10.57 -20.25 21.73
#